data_AF-A0A316EZ67-F1
#
_entry.id   AF-A0A316EZ67-F1
#
_cell.length_a   1.000
_cell.length_b   1.000
_cell.length_c   1.000
_cell.angle_alpha   90.00
_cell.angle_beta   90.00
_cell.angle_gamma   90.00
#
_symmetry.space_group_name_H-M   'P 1'
#
loop_
_entity.id
_entity.type
_entity.pdbx_description
1 polymer ?
#
loop_
_entity_poly.entity_id
_entity_poly.type
_entity_poly.pdbx_seq_one_letter_code
_entity_poly.pdbx_strand_id
1 'polypeptide(L)'
;MTHGKPQGRPVWKTSDRRQARPMRRAVLSTMVAAAAVAGLAAMSGCASESRSYAPPPGSITDDRAIGDIMVRFTPPEVIVSEDAGQLLAGIAGPYRYLVKRPMSGGVWLVTAISKSPDATLDQAVTVLRAAPRIETAEPDRLLKPHRAIPRTRDMPSN
;
A
#
# COMPACT_ATOMS: atom_id res chain seq x y z
N MET A 1 18.31 4.09 73.76
CA MET A 1 17.83 3.42 72.54
C MET A 1 16.46 4.02 72.19
N THR A 2 16.36 5.29 71.77
CA THR A 2 16.58 5.91 70.44
C THR A 2 15.69 5.42 69.30
N HIS A 3 15.10 6.41 68.60
CA HIS A 3 14.30 6.44 67.37
C HIS A 3 12.77 6.33 67.54
N GLY A 4 11.93 7.21 67.00
CA GLY A 4 12.13 8.38 66.12
C GLY A 4 10.82 8.73 65.42
N LYS A 5 10.39 9.99 65.50
CA LYS A 5 9.29 10.67 64.77
C LYS A 5 9.66 12.17 64.74
N PRO A 6 9.10 13.06 63.89
CA PRO A 6 8.10 12.92 62.80
C PRO A 6 8.46 13.74 61.52
N GLN A 7 7.45 13.95 60.66
CA GLN A 7 7.37 14.64 59.37
C GLN A 7 8.07 16.01 59.20
N GLY A 8 8.47 16.32 57.96
CA GLY A 8 8.89 17.64 57.48
C GLY A 8 8.37 17.95 56.07
N ARG A 9 7.91 19.19 55.88
CA ARG A 9 7.09 19.80 54.80
C ARG A 9 7.85 20.16 53.51
N PRO A 10 7.16 20.53 52.40
CA PRO A 10 7.79 20.84 51.11
C PRO A 10 8.27 22.29 51.01
N VAL A 11 9.33 22.52 50.23
CA VAL A 11 9.82 23.85 49.84
C VAL A 11 9.76 23.99 48.32
N TRP A 12 8.99 24.98 47.87
CA TRP A 12 9.00 25.45 46.49
C TRP A 12 10.19 26.39 46.28
N LYS A 13 10.82 26.33 45.11
CA LYS A 13 11.58 27.49 44.59
C LYS A 13 11.51 27.58 43.07
N THR A 14 10.75 28.58 42.65
CA THR A 14 10.75 29.23 41.35
C THR A 14 12.14 29.79 41.03
N SER A 15 12.57 29.73 39.77
CA SER A 15 13.18 30.87 39.08
C SER A 15 13.43 30.57 37.59
N ASP A 16 12.64 31.27 36.79
CA ASP A 16 12.79 31.57 35.37
C ASP A 16 14.12 32.31 35.11
N ARG A 17 14.81 31.98 34.01
CA ARG A 17 15.56 32.98 33.24
C ARG A 17 15.93 32.45 31.87
N ARG A 18 15.14 32.87 30.88
CA ARG A 18 15.57 33.07 29.49
C ARG A 18 16.82 33.94 29.43
N GLN A 19 17.69 33.67 28.46
CA GLN A 19 18.35 34.63 27.53
C GLN A 19 19.60 33.94 26.94
N ALA A 20 19.60 33.63 25.64
CA ALA A 20 19.96 34.50 24.51
C ALA A 20 21.47 34.49 24.21
N ARG A 21 21.83 33.97 23.03
CA ARG A 21 23.17 33.98 22.39
C ARG A 21 23.69 35.42 22.21
N PRO A 22 25.02 35.65 22.19
CA PRO A 22 25.72 35.89 20.90
C PRO A 22 27.20 35.38 20.89
N MET A 23 27.71 34.76 19.81
CA MET A 23 28.40 35.38 18.66
C MET A 23 29.90 35.71 18.89
N ARG A 24 30.76 34.93 18.19
CA ARG A 24 32.03 35.30 17.52
C ARG A 24 33.24 35.76 18.36
N ARG A 25 34.36 35.04 18.19
CA ARG A 25 35.64 35.50 17.58
C ARG A 25 36.71 34.42 17.82
N ALA A 26 37.27 33.84 16.76
CA ALA A 26 38.58 34.22 16.18
C ALA A 26 39.71 33.42 16.86
N VAL A 27 40.77 32.87 16.25
CA VAL A 27 41.38 33.02 14.92
C VAL A 27 42.57 32.02 14.91
N LEU A 28 42.77 31.29 13.79
CA LEU A 28 44.02 30.77 13.18
C LEU A 28 45.06 29.99 14.05
N SER A 29 45.79 28.97 13.61
CA SER A 29 46.36 28.67 12.28
C SER A 29 47.03 27.27 12.23
N THR A 30 47.00 26.70 11.02
CA THR A 30 48.06 25.92 10.32
C THR A 30 48.54 24.57 10.88
N MET A 31 48.11 23.48 10.22
CA MET A 31 49.01 22.71 9.35
C MET A 31 48.25 22.14 8.14
N VAL A 32 48.81 22.35 6.97
CA VAL A 32 48.35 21.89 5.65
C VAL A 32 49.30 20.79 5.18
N ALA A 33 48.75 19.61 4.86
CA ALA A 33 49.28 18.64 3.89
C ALA A 33 48.17 17.59 3.69
N ALA A 34 47.34 17.60 2.63
CA ALA A 34 47.59 17.39 1.19
C ALA A 34 46.98 16.02 0.77
N ALA A 35 46.27 16.05 -0.38
CA ALA A 35 45.74 14.95 -1.19
C ALA A 35 44.46 14.24 -0.67
N ALA A 36 43.25 14.66 -1.05
CA ALA A 36 42.57 14.47 -2.34
C ALA A 36 41.93 13.08 -2.51
N VAL A 37 40.61 12.97 -2.26
CA VAL A 37 39.64 12.40 -3.21
C VAL A 37 38.30 13.12 -3.02
N ALA A 38 37.78 13.63 -4.14
CA ALA A 38 36.50 14.30 -4.25
C ALA A 38 35.31 13.35 -4.08
N GLY A 39 34.17 13.89 -3.65
CA GLY A 39 32.88 13.41 -4.12
C GLY A 39 31.79 13.27 -3.05
N LEU A 40 30.64 13.88 -3.38
CA LEU A 40 29.30 13.62 -2.85
C LEU A 40 28.92 14.22 -1.49
N ALA A 41 28.55 15.49 -1.52
CA ALA A 41 27.47 16.00 -0.67
C ALA A 41 26.66 17.07 -1.43
N ALA A 42 25.98 16.63 -2.48
CA ALA A 42 24.94 17.43 -3.15
C ALA A 42 23.77 16.51 -3.52
N MET A 43 22.95 16.18 -2.52
CA MET A 43 21.59 15.67 -2.73
C MET A 43 20.64 16.58 -1.92
N SER A 44 20.66 17.88 -2.22
CA SER A 44 19.47 18.71 -2.09
C SER A 44 18.90 18.82 -3.49
N GLY A 45 18.10 17.82 -3.83
CA GLY A 45 17.40 17.70 -5.10
C GLY A 45 16.01 17.19 -4.83
N CYS A 46 15.18 18.00 -4.17
CA CYS A 46 13.74 17.94 -4.33
C CYS A 46 13.40 18.41 -5.75
N ALA A 47 13.80 17.63 -6.76
CA ALA A 47 13.22 17.71 -8.08
C ALA A 47 12.02 16.77 -8.04
N SER A 48 10.86 17.35 -7.74
CA SER A 48 9.56 16.78 -8.04
C SER A 48 9.43 16.73 -9.56
N GLU A 49 10.19 15.86 -10.22
CA GLU A 49 9.95 15.52 -11.61
C GLU A 49 8.94 14.38 -11.60
N SER A 50 7.67 14.77 -11.72
CA SER A 50 6.57 13.93 -12.19
C SER A 50 6.89 13.45 -13.61
N ARG A 51 7.94 12.64 -13.74
CA ARG A 51 8.20 11.86 -14.93
C ARG A 51 7.16 10.76 -14.90
N SER A 52 6.04 10.97 -15.60
CA SER A 52 5.19 9.88 -16.05
C SER A 52 6.13 8.81 -16.59
N TYR A 53 6.28 7.72 -15.85
CA TYR A 53 6.98 6.54 -16.31
C TYR A 53 6.11 5.96 -17.41
N ALA A 54 6.26 6.51 -18.62
CA ALA A 54 5.74 5.89 -19.81
C ALA A 54 6.56 4.61 -19.98
N PRO A 55 5.95 3.42 -19.83
CA PRO A 55 6.67 2.18 -20.02
C PRO A 55 7.28 2.18 -21.43
N PRO A 56 8.46 1.58 -21.63
CA PRO A 56 9.16 1.59 -22.92
C PRO A 56 8.20 1.22 -24.06
N PRO A 57 8.21 1.94 -25.20
CA PRO A 57 7.37 1.59 -26.34
C PRO A 57 7.72 0.16 -26.80
N GLY A 58 6.76 -0.76 -26.69
CA GLY A 58 6.94 -2.21 -26.85
C GLY A 58 6.66 -3.03 -25.59
N SER A 59 6.58 -2.39 -24.42
CA SER A 59 6.13 -3.00 -23.17
C SER A 59 4.60 -3.02 -23.13
N ILE A 60 3.96 -3.91 -23.88
CA ILE A 60 2.63 -4.37 -23.50
C ILE A 60 2.82 -5.03 -22.15
N THR A 61 2.44 -4.35 -21.07
CA THR A 61 2.30 -5.04 -19.79
C THR A 61 1.28 -6.14 -20.02
N ASP A 62 1.73 -7.40 -20.14
CA ASP A 62 0.87 -8.58 -20.34
C ASP A 62 -0.11 -8.83 -19.19
N ASP A 63 -0.14 -7.93 -18.20
CA ASP A 63 -1.10 -7.90 -17.12
C ASP A 63 -2.52 -7.71 -17.67
N ARG A 64 -3.28 -8.80 -17.65
CA ARG A 64 -4.67 -8.84 -18.09
C ARG A 64 -5.57 -9.07 -16.88
N ALA A 65 -6.63 -8.28 -16.80
CA ALA A 65 -7.72 -8.55 -15.87
C ALA A 65 -8.48 -9.79 -16.35
N ILE A 66 -8.60 -10.79 -15.47
CA ILE A 66 -9.24 -12.07 -15.76
C ILE A 66 -10.71 -12.06 -15.32
N GLY A 67 -11.01 -11.29 -14.26
CA GLY A 67 -12.37 -11.12 -13.77
C GLY A 67 -12.42 -10.58 -12.36
N ASP A 68 -13.64 -10.32 -11.90
CA ASP A 68 -13.92 -9.84 -10.56
C ASP A 68 -14.35 -10.99 -9.63
N ILE A 69 -13.99 -10.87 -8.36
CA ILE A 69 -14.21 -11.87 -7.30
C ILE A 69 -14.73 -11.13 -6.07
N MET A 70 -15.80 -11.65 -5.48
CA MET A 70 -16.29 -11.25 -4.17
C MET A 70 -15.52 -12.03 -3.10
N VAL A 71 -14.84 -11.32 -2.21
CA VAL A 71 -13.98 -11.92 -1.18
C VAL A 71 -14.45 -11.49 0.21
N ARG A 72 -14.62 -12.44 1.11
CA ARG A 72 -14.83 -12.20 2.55
C ARG A 72 -13.59 -12.64 3.30
N PHE A 73 -13.11 -11.79 4.18
CA PHE A 73 -11.98 -12.11 5.06
C PHE A 73 -12.48 -12.72 6.36
N THR A 74 -11.74 -13.68 6.91
CA THR A 74 -11.99 -14.16 8.28
C THR A 74 -11.70 -13.03 9.28
N PRO A 75 -12.29 -13.07 10.48
CA PRO A 75 -12.01 -12.09 11.53
C PRO A 75 -10.51 -11.96 11.86
N PRO A 76 -10.04 -10.78 12.32
CA PRO A 76 -10.76 -9.51 12.50
C PRO A 76 -11.29 -8.90 11.19
N GLU A 77 -12.36 -8.12 11.30
CA GLU A 77 -13.01 -7.47 10.17
C GLU A 77 -12.06 -6.49 9.45
N VAL A 78 -12.10 -6.49 8.12
CA VAL A 78 -11.31 -5.62 7.27
C VAL A 78 -12.22 -4.52 6.74
N ILE A 79 -12.00 -3.30 7.24
CA ILE A 79 -12.88 -2.14 6.97
C ILE A 79 -12.25 -1.09 6.03
N VAL A 80 -10.95 -1.20 5.75
CA VAL A 80 -10.22 -0.29 4.86
C VAL A 80 -9.58 -1.05 3.69
N SER A 81 -9.51 -0.39 2.53
CA SER A 81 -9.04 -0.99 1.28
C SER A 81 -7.56 -1.34 1.33
N GLU A 82 -6.78 -0.56 2.08
CA GLU A 82 -5.34 -0.74 2.25
C GLU A 82 -5.03 -2.06 2.95
N ASP A 83 -5.73 -2.36 4.05
CA ASP A 83 -5.57 -3.62 4.80
C ASP A 83 -6.00 -4.82 3.96
N ALA A 84 -7.11 -4.71 3.22
CA ALA A 84 -7.53 -5.74 2.27
C ALA A 84 -6.46 -5.96 1.19
N GLY A 85 -5.87 -4.89 0.67
CA GLY A 85 -4.81 -4.94 -0.32
C GLY A 85 -3.55 -5.62 0.22
N GLN A 86 -3.16 -5.34 1.47
CA GLN A 86 -2.01 -5.97 2.11
C GLN A 86 -2.22 -7.48 2.33
N LEU A 87 -3.40 -7.88 2.79
CA LEU A 87 -3.74 -9.30 2.97
C LEU A 87 -3.68 -10.05 1.64
N LEU A 88 -4.23 -9.47 0.58
CA LEU A 88 -4.24 -10.07 -0.75
C LEU A 88 -2.86 -10.07 -1.42
N ALA A 89 -2.02 -9.06 -1.16
CA ALA A 89 -0.65 -9.00 -1.65
C ALA A 89 0.26 -10.07 -1.04
N GLY A 90 -0.10 -10.58 0.16
CA GLY A 90 0.59 -11.69 0.80
C GLY A 90 0.30 -13.07 0.19
N ILE A 91 -0.66 -13.16 -0.73
CA ILE A 91 -1.04 -14.42 -1.38
C ILE A 91 -0.05 -14.70 -2.53
N ALA A 92 0.74 -15.76 -2.38
CA ALA A 92 1.67 -16.19 -3.41
C ALA A 92 0.94 -16.82 -4.61
N GLY A 93 1.45 -16.58 -5.81
CA GLY A 93 0.96 -17.23 -7.02
C GLY A 93 1.12 -16.38 -8.28
N PRO A 94 0.60 -16.89 -9.42
CA PRO A 94 0.66 -16.18 -10.71
C PRO A 94 -0.41 -15.09 -10.85
N TYR A 95 -1.27 -14.91 -9.83
CA TYR A 95 -2.35 -13.93 -9.81
C TYR A 95 -2.01 -12.79 -8.86
N ARG A 96 -2.32 -11.57 -9.29
CA ARG A 96 -2.35 -10.39 -8.44
C ARG A 96 -3.80 -9.97 -8.25
N TYR A 97 -4.12 -9.52 -7.05
CA TYR A 97 -5.48 -9.18 -6.66
C TYR A 97 -5.53 -7.68 -6.34
N LEU A 98 -6.34 -6.94 -7.10
CA LEU A 98 -6.55 -5.50 -6.87
C LEU A 98 -7.90 -5.28 -6.20
N VAL A 99 -7.88 -4.63 -5.04
CA VAL A 99 -9.10 -4.22 -4.35
C VAL A 99 -9.78 -3.08 -5.10
N LYS A 100 -11.05 -3.24 -5.43
CA LYS A 100 -11.86 -2.19 -6.08
C LYS A 100 -12.63 -1.36 -5.07
N ARG A 101 -13.44 -2.01 -4.24
CA ARG A 101 -14.33 -1.36 -3.26
C ARG A 101 -14.85 -2.35 -2.21
N PRO A 102 -15.20 -1.88 -1.00
CA PRO A 102 -15.99 -2.66 -0.08
C PRO A 102 -17.42 -2.84 -0.61
N MET A 103 -18.02 -3.97 -0.26
CA MET A 103 -19.41 -4.33 -0.48
C MET A 103 -20.11 -4.49 0.88
N SER A 104 -21.44 -4.62 0.88
CA SER A 104 -22.19 -4.83 2.13
C SER A 104 -21.82 -6.17 2.79
N GLY A 105 -21.89 -6.20 4.12
CA GLY A 105 -21.70 -7.42 4.90
C GLY A 105 -20.26 -7.92 4.97
N GLY A 106 -19.26 -7.03 4.87
CA GLY A 106 -17.83 -7.37 5.03
C GLY A 106 -17.20 -8.05 3.82
N VAL A 107 -17.84 -7.97 2.66
CA VAL A 107 -17.34 -8.51 1.39
C VAL A 107 -16.60 -7.42 0.63
N TRP A 108 -15.59 -7.80 -0.14
CA TRP A 108 -14.79 -6.91 -0.97
C TRP A 108 -14.87 -7.34 -2.43
N LEU A 109 -15.01 -6.38 -3.34
CA LEU A 109 -14.88 -6.64 -4.77
C LEU A 109 -13.41 -6.50 -5.17
N VAL A 110 -12.87 -7.57 -5.76
CA VAL A 110 -11.45 -7.70 -6.08
C VAL A 110 -11.28 -8.14 -7.53
N THR A 111 -10.41 -7.49 -8.29
CA THR A 111 -10.06 -7.93 -9.65
C THR A 111 -8.83 -8.82 -9.63
N ALA A 112 -8.92 -10.01 -10.23
CA ALA A 112 -7.77 -10.86 -10.48
C ALA A 112 -7.07 -10.45 -11.78
N ILE A 113 -5.75 -10.30 -11.70
CA ILE A 113 -4.87 -9.94 -12.81
C ILE A 113 -3.78 -10.99 -12.96
N SER A 114 -3.48 -11.42 -14.18
CA SER A 114 -2.31 -12.26 -14.46
C SER A 114 -1.61 -11.84 -15.74
N LYS A 115 -0.34 -12.22 -15.85
CA LYS A 115 0.47 -12.12 -17.07
C LYS A 115 0.30 -13.31 -18.00
N SER A 116 -0.26 -14.42 -17.49
CA SER A 116 -0.43 -15.63 -18.28
C SER A 116 -1.71 -15.53 -19.13
N PRO A 117 -1.64 -15.82 -20.44
CA PRO A 117 -2.82 -15.83 -21.31
C PRO A 117 -3.79 -16.98 -21.01
N ASP A 118 -3.30 -18.06 -20.39
CA ASP A 118 -4.09 -19.25 -20.05
C ASP A 118 -4.73 -19.15 -18.65
N ALA A 119 -4.52 -18.03 -17.96
CA ALA A 119 -5.00 -17.82 -16.61
C ALA A 119 -6.53 -17.68 -16.57
N THR A 120 -7.19 -18.51 -15.76
CA THR A 120 -8.66 -18.49 -15.62
C THR A 120 -9.13 -17.92 -14.29
N LEU A 121 -10.37 -17.40 -14.29
CA LEU A 121 -10.99 -16.86 -13.08
C LEU A 121 -11.21 -17.96 -12.03
N ASP A 122 -11.63 -19.15 -12.44
CA ASP A 122 -11.86 -20.27 -11.52
C ASP A 122 -10.58 -20.73 -10.82
N GLN A 123 -9.43 -20.70 -11.52
CA GLN A 123 -8.12 -20.95 -10.89
C GLN A 123 -7.77 -19.85 -9.88
N ALA A 124 -7.98 -18.58 -10.23
CA ALA A 124 -7.72 -17.46 -9.31
C ALA A 124 -8.60 -17.53 -8.04
N VAL A 125 -9.86 -17.94 -8.18
CA VAL A 125 -10.78 -18.20 -7.06
C VAL A 125 -10.27 -19.37 -6.21
N THR A 126 -9.81 -20.45 -6.83
CA THR A 126 -9.26 -21.61 -6.12
C THR A 126 -8.06 -21.21 -5.27
N VAL A 127 -7.16 -20.37 -5.80
CA VAL A 127 -6.01 -19.85 -5.04
C VAL A 127 -6.47 -19.00 -3.85
N LEU A 128 -7.45 -18.11 -4.03
CA LEU A 128 -7.99 -17.31 -2.91
C LEU A 128 -8.62 -18.18 -1.83
N ARG A 129 -9.40 -19.20 -2.20
CA ARG A 129 -10.03 -20.11 -1.22
C ARG A 129 -9.02 -20.91 -0.41
N ALA A 130 -7.85 -21.18 -0.98
CA ALA A 130 -6.75 -21.85 -0.27
C ALA A 130 -5.90 -20.89 0.57
N ALA A 131 -6.08 -19.57 0.41
CA ALA A 131 -5.25 -18.58 1.08
C ALA A 131 -5.65 -18.38 2.55
N PRO A 132 -4.68 -18.06 3.43
CA PRO A 132 -4.98 -17.72 4.81
C PRO A 132 -5.83 -16.45 4.86
N ARG A 133 -6.65 -16.32 5.92
CA ARG A 133 -7.54 -15.17 6.16
C ARG A 133 -8.67 -14.97 5.14
N ILE A 134 -8.83 -15.85 4.14
CA ILE A 134 -10.00 -15.86 3.26
C ILE A 134 -11.06 -16.79 3.84
N GLU A 135 -12.25 -16.25 4.12
CA GLU A 135 -13.40 -17.03 4.57
C GLU A 135 -14.17 -17.57 3.36
N THR A 136 -14.48 -16.69 2.41
CA THR A 136 -15.14 -17.05 1.16
C THR A 136 -14.56 -16.26 -0.01
N ALA A 137 -14.54 -16.88 -1.19
CA ALA A 137 -14.20 -16.24 -2.44
C ALA A 137 -15.09 -16.81 -3.54
N GLU A 138 -15.88 -15.96 -4.18
CA GLU A 138 -16.82 -16.32 -5.25
C GLU A 138 -16.61 -15.42 -6.46
N PRO A 139 -16.65 -15.96 -7.69
CA PRO A 139 -16.57 -15.12 -8.87
C PRO A 139 -17.78 -14.17 -8.92
N ASP A 140 -17.53 -12.89 -9.24
CA ASP A 140 -18.60 -11.91 -9.49
C ASP A 140 -19.21 -12.17 -10.87
N ARG A 141 -19.99 -13.25 -10.96
CA ARG A 141 -20.78 -13.59 -12.14
C ARG A 141 -22.01 -12.69 -12.14
N LEU A 142 -21.82 -11.43 -12.56
CA LEU A 142 -22.93 -10.63 -13.08
C LEU A 142 -23.64 -11.50 -14.13
N LEU A 143 -24.89 -11.85 -13.86
CA LEU A 143 -25.79 -12.50 -14.82
C LEU A 143 -25.61 -11.79 -16.17
N LYS A 144 -25.11 -12.51 -17.18
CA LYS A 144 -25.05 -11.99 -18.55
C LYS A 144 -26.46 -11.48 -18.90
N PRO A 145 -26.61 -10.27 -19.47
CA PRO A 145 -27.91 -9.87 -19.97
C PRO A 145 -28.36 -10.92 -20.99
N HIS A 146 -29.55 -11.48 -20.78
CA HIS A 146 -30.34 -12.26 -21.74
C HIS A 146 -30.71 -11.39 -22.96
N ARG A 147 -29.75 -10.73 -23.61
CA ARG A 147 -30.00 -10.13 -24.91
C ARG A 147 -29.99 -11.26 -25.93
N ALA A 148 -31.11 -11.98 -26.01
CA ALA A 148 -31.55 -12.49 -27.28
C ALA A 148 -31.61 -11.29 -28.23
N ILE A 149 -30.81 -11.33 -29.29
CA ILE A 149 -30.88 -10.37 -30.38
C ILE A 149 -32.35 -10.31 -30.82
N PRO A 150 -33.01 -9.14 -30.85
CA PRO A 150 -34.32 -9.06 -31.45
C PRO A 150 -34.18 -9.47 -32.91
N ARG A 151 -34.82 -10.58 -33.31
CA ARG A 151 -34.97 -10.91 -34.73
C ARG A 151 -35.92 -9.86 -35.31
N THR A 152 -35.38 -8.75 -35.79
CA THR A 152 -36.16 -7.77 -36.56
C THR A 152 -36.53 -8.39 -37.91
N ARG A 153 -37.69 -7.96 -38.45
CA ARG A 153 -38.31 -8.49 -39.67
C ARG A 153 -37.37 -8.54 -40.90
N ASP A 154 -36.32 -7.71 -40.92
CA ASP A 154 -35.39 -7.56 -42.05
C ASP A 154 -34.16 -8.49 -42.01
N MET A 155 -34.13 -9.50 -41.13
CA MET A 155 -33.04 -10.48 -41.13
C MET A 155 -33.36 -11.65 -42.07
N PRO A 156 -32.58 -11.90 -43.14
CA PRO A 156 -32.88 -12.98 -44.09
C PRO A 156 -32.70 -14.34 -43.42
N SER A 157 -33.66 -15.24 -43.68
CA SER A 157 -33.61 -16.64 -43.28
C SER A 157 -32.50 -17.35 -44.04
N ASN A 158 -31.53 -17.94 -43.33
CA ASN A 158 -30.61 -18.92 -43.90
C ASN A 158 -31.10 -20.33 -43.59
#